data_AF-A0A353ZZW0-F1
#
_entry.id   AF-A0A353ZZW0-F1
#
_cell.length_a   1.000
_cell.length_b   1.000
_cell.length_c   1.000
_cell.angle_alpha   90.00
_cell.angle_beta   90.00
_cell.angle_gamma   90.00
#
_symmetry.space_group_name_H-M   'P 1'
#
loop_
_entity.id
_entity.type
_entity.pdbx_description
1 polymer ?
#
loop_
_entity_poly.entity_id
_entity_poly.type
_entity_poly.pdbx_seq_one_letter_code
_entity_poly.pdbx_strand_id
1 'polypeptide(L)'
;KTVTIPPEDAYGTRDEKRVFEFDKKNAPGDFEPQIGQSIQMHRPDGKSFVVTVLSRTDKGFMMDANHPLAGKELVFDLELVEIVK
;
A
#
# COMPACT_ATOMS: atom_id res chain seq x y z
N LYS A 1 20.47 17.75 -4.03
CA LYS A 1 21.41 16.68 -3.59
C LYS A 1 20.68 15.37 -3.70
N THR A 2 21.13 14.48 -4.58
CA THR A 2 20.43 13.20 -4.80
C THR A 2 20.85 12.15 -3.77
N VAL A 3 19.87 11.46 -3.19
CA VAL A 3 20.08 10.33 -2.27
C VAL A 3 19.24 9.15 -2.76
N THR A 4 19.89 8.00 -2.89
CA THR A 4 19.23 6.72 -3.17
C THR A 4 19.07 5.98 -1.86
N ILE A 5 17.84 5.56 -1.55
CA ILE A 5 17.49 4.82 -0.34
C ILE A 5 16.99 3.44 -0.77
N PRO A 6 17.66 2.35 -0.35
CA PRO A 6 17.20 1.00 -0.66
C PRO A 6 15.88 0.71 0.09
N PRO A 7 15.06 -0.24 -0.39
CA PRO A 7 13.75 -0.53 0.20
C PRO A 7 13.79 -0.79 1.71
N GLU A 8 14.80 -1.51 2.20
CA GLU A 8 15.02 -1.83 3.61
C GLU A 8 15.16 -0.61 4.53
N ASP A 9 15.72 0.48 4.01
CA ASP A 9 15.93 1.74 4.73
C ASP A 9 14.84 2.79 4.41
N ALA A 10 13.91 2.46 3.51
CA ALA A 10 12.79 3.31 3.10
C ALA A 10 11.46 2.85 3.74
N TYR A 11 10.56 2.25 2.93
CA TYR A 11 9.25 1.77 3.39
C TYR A 11 9.23 0.26 3.68
N GLY A 12 10.40 -0.35 3.78
CA GLY A 12 10.60 -1.77 3.99
C GLY A 12 10.46 -2.59 2.71
N THR A 13 10.71 -3.89 2.86
CA THR A 13 10.50 -4.86 1.80
C THR A 13 9.01 -5.14 1.60
N ARG A 14 8.63 -5.47 0.36
CA ARG A 14 7.27 -5.94 0.07
C ARG A 14 7.11 -7.35 0.63
N ASP A 15 6.11 -7.54 1.48
CA ASP A 15 5.78 -8.84 2.06
C ASP A 15 4.64 -9.49 1.26
N GLU A 16 4.94 -10.60 0.57
CA GLU A 16 3.94 -11.35 -0.19
C GLU A 16 2.81 -11.90 0.69
N LYS A 17 3.06 -12.13 1.99
CA LYS A 17 2.02 -12.58 2.93
C LYS A 17 0.99 -11.50 3.24
N ARG A 18 1.29 -10.24 2.88
CA ARG A 18 0.35 -9.10 2.99
C ARG A 18 -0.45 -8.88 1.71
N VAL A 19 -0.24 -9.72 0.69
CA VAL A 19 -1.11 -9.82 -0.46
C VAL A 19 -2.14 -10.91 -0.18
N PHE A 20 -3.42 -10.58 -0.26
CA PHE A 20 -4.50 -11.50 0.05
C PHE A 20 -5.68 -11.32 -0.89
N GLU A 21 -6.46 -12.39 -1.06
CA GLU A 21 -7.71 -12.35 -1.79
C GLU A 21 -8.84 -11.89 -0.85
N PHE A 22 -9.57 -10.86 -1.25
CA PHE A 22 -10.74 -10.35 -0.57
C PHE A 22 -11.99 -10.82 -1.31
N ASP A 23 -12.81 -11.66 -0.66
CA ASP A 23 -14.06 -12.17 -1.21
C ASP A 23 -15.08 -11.04 -1.41
N LYS A 24 -15.67 -10.96 -2.61
CA LYS A 24 -16.70 -9.96 -2.94
C LYS A 24 -17.90 -10.02 -2.00
N LYS A 25 -18.20 -11.17 -1.38
CA LYS A 25 -19.29 -11.35 -0.41
C LYS A 25 -19.09 -10.53 0.87
N ASN A 26 -17.84 -10.25 1.24
CA ASN A 26 -17.52 -9.43 2.40
C ASN A 26 -17.56 -7.92 2.08
N ALA A 27 -17.72 -7.60 0.80
CA ALA A 27 -17.83 -6.23 0.34
C ALA A 27 -19.28 -5.73 0.44
N PRO A 28 -19.50 -4.43 0.71
CA PRO A 28 -20.83 -3.84 0.54
C PRO A 28 -21.29 -3.98 -0.93
N GLY A 29 -22.60 -4.09 -1.15
CA GLY A 29 -23.17 -4.52 -2.45
C GLY A 29 -22.65 -3.78 -3.68
N ASP A 30 -22.43 -2.46 -3.57
CA ASP A 30 -21.97 -1.59 -4.66
C ASP A 30 -20.43 -1.43 -4.70
N PHE A 31 -19.70 -2.32 -4.04
CA PHE A 31 -18.23 -2.25 -3.98
C PHE A 31 -17.60 -2.77 -5.27
N GLU A 32 -17.29 -1.84 -6.17
CA GLU A 32 -16.57 -2.10 -7.42
C GLU A 32 -15.27 -1.28 -7.49
N PRO A 33 -14.22 -1.69 -6.76
CA PRO A 33 -12.98 -0.94 -6.78
C PRO A 33 -12.26 -1.05 -8.13
N GLN A 34 -11.54 0.01 -8.47
CA GLN A 34 -10.66 0.06 -9.64
C GLN A 34 -9.30 -0.57 -9.32
N ILE A 35 -8.66 -1.19 -10.31
CA ILE A 35 -7.29 -1.67 -10.16
C ILE A 35 -6.38 -0.46 -9.89
N GLY A 36 -5.53 -0.56 -8.86
CA GLY A 36 -4.69 0.52 -8.36
C GLY A 36 -5.36 1.43 -7.33
N GLN A 37 -6.67 1.28 -7.08
CA GLN A 37 -7.36 2.07 -6.07
C GLN A 37 -6.90 1.69 -4.66
N SER A 38 -6.60 2.71 -3.84
CA SER A 38 -6.34 2.54 -2.42
C SER A 38 -7.63 2.62 -1.60
N ILE A 39 -7.80 1.69 -0.66
CA ILE A 39 -9.02 1.51 0.13
C ILE A 39 -8.64 1.43 1.59
N GLN A 40 -9.33 2.20 2.44
CA GLN A 40 -9.15 2.17 3.88
C GLN A 40 -10.05 1.10 4.50
N MET A 41 -9.45 0.05 5.04
CA MET A 41 -10.11 -1.03 5.78
C MET A 41 -9.94 -0.84 7.28
N HIS A 42 -10.85 -1.41 8.06
CA HIS A 42 -10.83 -1.34 9.52
C HIS A 42 -10.51 -2.72 10.09
N ARG A 43 -9.59 -2.79 11.05
CA ARG A 43 -9.28 -4.01 11.79
C ARG A 43 -10.20 -4.16 13.00
N PRO A 44 -10.33 -5.40 13.54
CA PRO A 44 -11.09 -5.63 14.76
C PRO A 44 -10.60 -4.85 15.99
N ASP A 45 -9.33 -4.43 16.00
CA ASP A 45 -8.74 -3.61 17.06
C ASP A 45 -9.10 -2.11 16.95
N GLY A 46 -9.97 -1.73 16.00
CA GLY A 46 -10.39 -0.36 15.75
C GLY A 46 -9.41 0.47 14.92
N LYS A 47 -8.24 -0.07 14.54
CA LYS A 47 -7.28 0.64 13.69
C LYS A 47 -7.65 0.49 12.23
N SER A 48 -7.51 1.55 11.45
CA SER A 48 -7.62 1.48 10.01
C SER A 48 -6.26 1.19 9.36
N PHE A 49 -6.29 0.51 8.23
CA PHE A 49 -5.14 0.28 7.35
C PHE A 49 -5.56 0.46 5.90
N VAL A 50 -4.61 0.84 5.05
CA VAL A 50 -4.85 1.04 3.63
C VAL A 50 -4.39 -0.19 2.86
N VAL A 51 -5.20 -0.63 1.91
CA VAL A 51 -4.86 -1.66 0.94
C VAL A 51 -4.98 -1.13 -0.48
N THR A 52 -4.23 -1.70 -1.41
CA THR A 52 -4.31 -1.36 -2.84
C THR A 52 -4.87 -2.54 -3.62
N VAL A 53 -5.84 -2.29 -4.51
CA VAL A 53 -6.38 -3.35 -5.37
C VAL A 53 -5.40 -3.67 -6.49
N LEU A 54 -4.91 -4.91 -6.54
CA LEU A 54 -3.98 -5.39 -7.56
C LEU A 54 -4.70 -5.93 -8.79
N SER A 55 -5.75 -6.72 -8.59
CA SER A 55 -6.51 -7.34 -9.68
C SER A 55 -7.88 -7.83 -9.21
N ARG A 56 -8.74 -8.17 -10.16
CA ARG A 56 -10.02 -8.84 -9.92
C ARG A 56 -9.85 -10.35 -10.12
N THR A 57 -10.51 -11.15 -9.29
CA THR A 57 -10.58 -12.61 -9.40
C THR A 57 -12.03 -13.05 -9.60
N ASP A 58 -12.26 -14.33 -9.91
CA ASP A 58 -13.61 -14.88 -10.08
C ASP A 58 -14.45 -14.78 -8.79
N LYS A 59 -13.79 -14.75 -7.63
CA LYS A 59 -14.43 -14.74 -6.30
C LYS A 59 -14.36 -13.37 -5.61
N GLY A 60 -13.57 -12.43 -6.13
CA GLY A 60 -13.39 -11.13 -5.50
C GLY A 60 -12.23 -10.33 -6.07
N PHE A 61 -11.30 -9.93 -5.21
CA PHE A 61 -10.24 -8.98 -5.54
C PHE A 61 -8.92 -9.37 -4.87
N MET A 62 -7.81 -9.29 -5.59
CA MET A 62 -6.48 -9.33 -4.98
C MET A 62 -6.15 -7.96 -4.40
N MET A 63 -5.81 -7.91 -3.12
CA MET A 63 -5.48 -6.70 -2.39
C MET A 63 -4.08 -6.79 -1.78
N ASP A 64 -3.38 -5.66 -1.72
CA ASP A 64 -2.05 -5.53 -1.15
C ASP A 64 -2.08 -4.58 0.04
N ALA A 65 -1.76 -5.09 1.24
CA ALA A 65 -1.64 -4.28 2.47
C ALA A 65 -0.22 -3.76 2.74
N ASN A 66 0.70 -3.90 1.78
CA ASN A 66 2.01 -3.26 1.85
C ASN A 66 1.89 -1.74 1.62
N HIS A 67 2.89 -1.00 2.10
CA HIS A 67 3.02 0.40 1.73
C HIS A 67 3.18 0.52 0.19
N PRO A 68 2.58 1.51 -0.49
CA PRO A 68 2.67 1.66 -1.96
C PRO A 68 4.10 1.74 -2.52
N LEU A 69 5.06 2.11 -1.66
CA LEU A 69 6.48 2.23 -1.96
C LEU A 69 7.34 1.10 -1.36
N ALA A 70 6.73 0.11 -0.70
CA ALA A 70 7.45 -1.04 -0.17
C ALA A 70 8.07 -1.85 -1.31
N GLY A 71 9.32 -2.29 -1.12
CA GLY A 71 10.09 -3.02 -2.13
C GLY A 71 10.59 -2.17 -3.30
N LYS A 72 10.40 -0.85 -3.29
CA LYS A 72 10.92 0.05 -4.32
C LYS A 72 12.16 0.79 -3.81
N GLU A 73 13.20 0.82 -4.63
CA GLU A 73 14.32 1.74 -4.42
C GLU A 73 13.85 3.17 -4.68
N LEU A 74 14.13 4.08 -3.75
CA LEU A 74 13.68 5.46 -3.84
C LEU A 74 14.85 6.39 -4.09
N VAL A 75 14.76 7.20 -5.13
CA VAL A 75 15.72 8.24 -5.47
C VAL A 75 15.09 9.59 -5.14
N PHE A 76 15.60 10.28 -4.13
CA PHE A 76 15.15 11.61 -3.73
C PHE A 76 16.17 12.66 -4.18
N ASP A 77 15.70 13.75 -4.78
CA ASP A 77 16.51 14.96 -4.90
C ASP A 77 16.14 15.92 -3.77
N LEU A 78 17.10 16.14 -2.87
CA LEU A 78 16.95 16.93 -1.66
C LEU A 78 17.45 18.36 -1.87
N GLU A 79 16.63 19.33 -1.51
CA GLU A 79 17.00 20.73 -1.40
C GLU A 79 16.96 21.15 0.08
N LEU A 80 18.07 21.67 0.59
CA LEU A 80 18.13 22.17 1.95
C LEU A 80 17.54 23.58 1.98
N VAL A 81 16.32 23.70 2.51
CA VAL A 81 15.61 24.99 2.56
C VAL A 81 16.08 25.84 3.74
N GLU A 82 16.14 25.27 4.95
CA GLU A 82 16.52 26.00 6.16
C GLU A 82 16.95 25.02 7.27
N ILE A 83 17.80 25.47 8.19
CA ILE A 83 18.09 24.78 9.46
C ILE A 83 17.65 25.69 10.61
N VAL A 84 16.54 25.35 11.24
CA VAL A 84 16.01 26.05 12.43
C VAL A 84 16.74 25.61 13.70
N LYS A 85 16.92 26.55 14.62
CA LYS A 85 17.65 26.38 15.89
C LYS A 85 16.72 26.04 17.05
#